data_AF-A0A968YJG3-F1
#
_entry.id   AF-A0A968YJG3-F1
#
_cell.length_a   1.000
_cell.length_b   1.000
_cell.length_c   1.000
_cell.angle_alpha   90.00
_cell.angle_beta   90.00
_cell.angle_gamma   90.00
#
_symmetry.space_group_name_H-M   'P 1'
#
loop_
_entity.id
_entity.type
_entity.pdbx_description
1 polymer ?
#
loop_
_entity_poly.entity_id
_entity_poly.type
_entity_poly.pdbx_seq_one_letter_code
_entity_poly.pdbx_strand_id
1 'polypeptide(L)'
;MTINLQIDEASCINSFRRNLLAEAIQLSRFLANDSHADDGRKQRCQLRLLELQQEIVRKFAHPIRREAYPVDAIPIAVRQAFVKAVALVTRYHELGGEAWKGTLSSPTLSKYSFETIPDGLISEATLAHLCKIFQIPAEDEEHIATLVETVDRQIAQQKQIIEAVLTDAGLIPDLNAAKSRAVVDLFHHLFGEIPMPVEAIDCIYTQTQIFFCIDYQDSQLCNPDCWNRLEVADRVKLQEFLESLDRSTFERFRHFPTFSFCDSAQMNPKWVEHLAALTGLTRFQITQALSCSVSILATQSAEKYLIHDIWGHNWQSVLTQFKSDYAILANCNEPLRGGKTAYTSDGPLTCRELFRIEGEQVTVDRDLACLFFHGEARQRLGLVFTHVIAEMMADVAEFKFVRDFPELIEQLPCSSVFKNVPTKLDLELSDLYFLFLQVLQPLLEVKLSGFEESVLESDVLADWAQLGYPVQSLELRSSLKGAIAQLFQIFVQEYNATYLPTITSKMGVFAKIVSNLLYLQNAVNELCTDPTIKTLSHFPFQELLLVFIGNYWSNDSYAEFWEVDDAICAPRSSEAIANDFLPCWQYLTLTIF
;
A
#
# COMPACT_ATOMS: atom_id res chain seq x y z
N MET A 1 -11.75 -25.84 21.12
CA MET A 1 -12.87 -24.88 21.15
C MET A 1 -13.36 -24.79 19.72
N THR A 2 -14.45 -25.48 19.38
CA THR A 2 -14.94 -25.56 18.00
C THR A 2 -15.46 -24.19 17.60
N ILE A 3 -14.71 -23.42 16.80
CA ILE A 3 -15.23 -22.22 16.16
C ILE A 3 -16.20 -22.72 15.08
N ASN A 4 -17.46 -22.86 15.47
CA ASN A 4 -18.55 -22.98 14.50
C ASN A 4 -18.58 -21.66 13.72
N LEU A 5 -18.21 -21.69 12.44
CA LEU A 5 -18.56 -20.65 11.47
C LEU A 5 -20.09 -20.71 11.24
N GLN A 6 -20.90 -20.53 12.29
CA GLN A 6 -22.32 -20.24 12.13
C GLN A 6 -22.43 -18.78 11.71
N ILE A 7 -22.32 -18.57 10.40
CA ILE A 7 -22.57 -17.27 9.77
C ILE A 7 -24.04 -16.92 10.07
N ASP A 8 -24.25 -15.95 10.94
CA ASP A 8 -25.57 -15.51 11.40
C ASP A 8 -26.39 -14.98 10.20
N GLU A 9 -27.64 -15.43 10.02
CA GLU A 9 -28.46 -15.12 8.82
C GLU A 9 -28.79 -13.62 8.67
N ALA A 10 -28.63 -12.84 9.75
CA ALA A 10 -28.77 -11.38 9.74
C ALA A 10 -27.64 -10.65 8.99
N SER A 11 -26.54 -11.36 8.65
CA SER A 11 -25.32 -10.83 8.03
C SER A 11 -25.31 -10.79 6.49
N CYS A 12 -26.38 -11.21 5.83
CA CYS A 12 -26.35 -11.33 4.39
C CYS A 12 -26.56 -9.95 3.74
N ILE A 13 -25.55 -9.42 3.03
CA ILE A 13 -25.74 -8.31 2.08
C ILE A 13 -26.98 -8.65 1.26
N ASN A 14 -28.04 -7.84 1.36
CA ASN A 14 -29.28 -8.21 0.69
C ASN A 14 -29.03 -8.35 -0.82
N SER A 15 -29.85 -9.16 -1.51
CA SER A 15 -29.62 -9.44 -2.93
C SER A 15 -29.54 -8.17 -3.79
N PHE A 16 -30.20 -7.10 -3.38
CA PHE A 16 -30.19 -5.82 -4.08
C PHE A 16 -28.83 -5.12 -3.97
N ARG A 17 -28.26 -4.99 -2.77
CA ARG A 17 -26.92 -4.41 -2.54
C ARG A 17 -25.85 -5.16 -3.33
N ARG A 18 -25.90 -6.50 -3.35
CA ARG A 18 -24.97 -7.32 -4.16
C ARG A 18 -25.07 -7.00 -5.65
N ASN A 19 -26.28 -6.82 -6.18
CA ASN A 19 -26.47 -6.52 -7.59
C ASN A 19 -25.87 -5.16 -7.95
N LEU A 20 -26.04 -4.14 -7.09
CA LEU A 20 -25.41 -2.83 -7.29
C LEU A 20 -23.88 -2.93 -7.34
N LEU A 21 -23.28 -3.68 -6.41
CA LEU A 21 -21.84 -3.90 -6.39
C LEU A 21 -21.35 -4.66 -7.61
N ALA A 22 -22.06 -5.72 -8.00
CA ALA A 22 -21.70 -6.50 -9.18
C ALA A 22 -21.75 -5.64 -10.45
N GLU A 23 -22.76 -4.78 -10.58
CA GLU A 23 -22.88 -3.82 -11.69
C GLU A 23 -21.72 -2.80 -11.66
N ALA A 24 -21.41 -2.23 -10.50
CA ALA A 24 -20.33 -1.26 -10.34
C ALA A 24 -18.96 -1.85 -10.73
N ILE A 25 -18.65 -3.07 -10.28
CA ILE A 25 -17.41 -3.77 -10.65
C ILE A 25 -17.36 -4.05 -12.16
N GLN A 26 -18.47 -4.48 -12.76
CA GLN A 26 -18.52 -4.75 -14.21
C GLN A 26 -18.28 -3.48 -15.02
N LEU A 27 -18.88 -2.35 -14.61
CA LEU A 27 -18.69 -1.07 -15.27
C LEU A 27 -17.27 -0.52 -15.08
N SER A 28 -16.71 -0.58 -13.86
CA SER A 28 -15.31 -0.20 -13.61
C SER A 28 -14.35 -1.00 -14.50
N ARG A 29 -14.52 -2.34 -14.58
CA ARG A 29 -13.72 -3.19 -15.48
C ARG A 29 -13.85 -2.82 -16.95
N PHE A 30 -15.06 -2.52 -17.40
CA PHE A 30 -15.30 -2.11 -18.77
C PHE A 30 -14.56 -0.81 -19.08
N LEU A 31 -14.60 0.17 -18.17
CA LEU A 31 -13.93 1.45 -18.31
C LEU A 31 -12.40 1.32 -18.26
N ALA A 32 -11.87 0.40 -17.43
CA ALA A 32 -10.44 0.15 -17.32
C ALA A 32 -9.84 -0.57 -18.55
N ASN A 33 -10.55 -1.56 -19.11
CA ASN A 33 -9.98 -2.48 -20.10
C ASN A 33 -10.29 -2.12 -21.58
N ASP A 34 -11.34 -1.35 -21.86
CA ASP A 34 -11.80 -1.15 -23.24
C ASP A 34 -11.38 0.22 -23.80
N SER A 35 -10.08 0.35 -24.11
CA SER A 35 -9.52 1.56 -24.73
C SER A 35 -10.14 1.89 -26.09
N HIS A 36 -10.73 0.90 -26.78
CA HIS A 36 -11.30 1.02 -28.12
C HIS A 36 -12.84 1.15 -28.17
N ALA A 37 -13.53 1.16 -27.03
CA ALA A 37 -14.98 1.35 -27.00
C ALA A 37 -15.39 2.73 -27.55
N ASP A 38 -16.52 2.75 -28.26
CA ASP A 38 -17.24 3.96 -28.68
C ASP A 38 -17.38 4.96 -27.52
N ASP A 39 -16.98 6.22 -27.75
CA ASP A 39 -16.98 7.27 -26.72
C ASP A 39 -18.36 7.45 -26.07
N GLY A 40 -19.43 7.31 -26.86
CA GLY A 40 -20.80 7.36 -26.36
C GLY A 40 -21.13 6.23 -25.38
N ARG A 41 -20.58 5.02 -25.59
CA ARG A 41 -20.74 3.90 -24.64
C ARG A 41 -19.92 4.13 -23.37
N LYS A 42 -18.67 4.59 -23.48
CA LYS A 42 -17.84 4.93 -22.31
C LYS A 42 -18.54 5.97 -21.43
N GLN A 43 -19.04 7.04 -22.04
CA GLN A 43 -19.75 8.09 -21.32
C GLN A 43 -21.00 7.56 -20.60
N ARG A 44 -21.80 6.69 -21.23
CA ARG A 44 -22.96 6.07 -20.57
C ARG A 44 -22.56 5.19 -19.39
N CYS A 45 -21.49 4.41 -19.53
CA CYS A 45 -20.98 3.57 -18.44
C CYS A 45 -20.45 4.41 -17.29
N GLN A 46 -19.74 5.51 -17.57
CA GLN A 46 -19.29 6.47 -16.55
C GLN A 46 -20.47 7.10 -15.80
N LEU A 47 -21.48 7.59 -16.53
CA LEU A 47 -22.69 8.16 -15.91
C LEU A 47 -23.41 7.13 -15.02
N ARG A 48 -23.55 5.89 -15.49
CA ARG A 48 -24.18 4.84 -14.69
C ARG A 48 -23.34 4.49 -13.46
N LEU A 49 -22.02 4.48 -13.57
CA LEU A 49 -21.13 4.24 -12.43
C LEU A 49 -21.24 5.37 -11.38
N LEU A 50 -21.39 6.63 -11.82
CA LEU A 50 -21.67 7.77 -10.95
C LEU A 50 -23.02 7.63 -10.21
N GLU A 51 -24.08 7.20 -10.91
CA GLU A 51 -25.38 6.92 -10.29
C GLU A 51 -25.27 5.79 -9.25
N LEU A 52 -24.60 4.70 -9.62
CA LEU A 52 -24.37 3.57 -8.73
C LEU A 52 -23.58 3.98 -7.49
N GLN A 53 -22.59 4.86 -7.61
CA GLN A 53 -21.90 5.40 -6.44
C GLN A 53 -22.90 6.06 -5.49
N GLN A 54 -23.78 6.94 -5.97
CA GLN A 54 -24.74 7.61 -5.09
C GLN A 54 -25.69 6.60 -4.42
N GLU A 55 -26.11 5.57 -5.15
CA GLU A 55 -26.92 4.48 -4.61
C GLU A 55 -26.14 3.67 -3.56
N ILE A 56 -24.89 3.32 -3.84
CA ILE A 56 -24.00 2.56 -2.95
C ILE A 56 -23.69 3.37 -1.70
N VAL A 57 -23.23 4.62 -1.82
CA VAL A 57 -22.95 5.53 -0.70
C VAL A 57 -24.17 5.61 0.23
N ARG A 58 -25.37 5.85 -0.30
CA ARG A 58 -26.61 5.91 0.52
C ARG A 58 -26.94 4.60 1.21
N LYS A 59 -26.55 3.45 0.64
CA LYS A 59 -26.91 2.12 1.14
C LYS A 59 -25.83 1.48 2.00
N PHE A 60 -24.58 1.91 1.87
CA PHE A 60 -23.40 1.44 2.58
C PHE A 60 -22.78 2.56 3.44
N ALA A 61 -23.54 3.61 3.76
CA ALA A 61 -23.11 4.59 4.75
C ALA A 61 -23.19 3.95 6.14
N HIS A 62 -22.08 3.99 6.87
CA HIS A 62 -22.09 3.77 8.31
C HIS A 62 -22.51 5.09 8.97
N PRO A 63 -23.47 5.10 9.91
CA PRO A 63 -23.76 6.32 10.64
C PRO A 63 -22.50 6.78 11.37
N ILE A 64 -22.14 8.06 11.21
CA ILE A 64 -21.04 8.67 11.95
C ILE A 64 -21.57 9.18 13.28
N ARG A 65 -20.98 8.73 14.39
CA ARG A 65 -21.33 9.22 15.73
C ARG A 65 -20.70 10.61 15.91
N ARG A 66 -21.57 11.62 15.96
CA ARG A 66 -21.17 13.03 16.10
C ARG A 66 -21.14 13.50 17.55
N GLU A 67 -21.78 12.77 18.45
CA GLU A 67 -21.87 13.09 19.87
C GLU A 67 -20.65 12.55 20.62
N ALA A 68 -19.96 13.43 21.35
CA ALA A 68 -18.91 13.05 22.29
C ALA A 68 -19.48 12.13 23.39
N TYR A 69 -18.68 11.16 23.83
CA TYR A 69 -19.04 10.23 24.88
C TYR A 69 -17.79 9.86 25.70
N PRO A 70 -17.93 9.39 26.95
CA PRO A 70 -16.79 9.21 27.86
C PRO A 70 -15.60 8.45 27.26
N VAL A 71 -14.39 8.97 27.49
CA VAL A 71 -13.13 8.40 26.94
C VAL A 71 -12.93 6.93 27.32
N ASP A 72 -13.34 6.52 28.52
CA ASP A 72 -13.25 5.14 29.00
C ASP A 72 -14.16 4.16 28.26
N ALA A 73 -15.20 4.66 27.58
CA ALA A 73 -16.04 3.87 26.69
C ALA A 73 -15.45 3.71 25.28
N ILE A 74 -14.41 4.48 24.93
CA ILE A 74 -13.70 4.34 23.65
C ILE A 74 -12.78 3.10 23.75
N PRO A 75 -12.76 2.18 22.76
CA PRO A 75 -11.86 1.04 22.77
C PRO A 75 -10.40 1.44 22.96
N ILE A 76 -9.64 0.69 23.76
CA ILE A 76 -8.26 1.05 24.08
C ILE A 76 -7.36 1.10 22.83
N ALA A 77 -7.55 0.17 21.89
CA ALA A 77 -6.82 0.14 20.62
C ALA A 77 -7.03 1.43 19.80
N VAL A 78 -8.26 1.96 19.78
CA VAL A 78 -8.59 3.22 19.12
C VAL A 78 -7.90 4.39 19.80
N ARG A 79 -7.96 4.45 21.14
CA ARG A 79 -7.30 5.50 21.92
C ARG A 79 -5.78 5.49 21.73
N GLN A 80 -5.16 4.31 21.75
CA GLN A 80 -3.73 4.14 21.48
C GLN A 80 -3.36 4.63 20.07
N ALA A 81 -4.11 4.19 19.05
CA ALA A 81 -3.89 4.62 17.67
C ALA A 81 -4.07 6.13 17.50
N PHE A 82 -5.07 6.72 18.18
CA PHE A 82 -5.33 8.16 18.14
C PHE A 82 -4.19 8.95 18.79
N VAL A 83 -3.76 8.60 20.01
CA VAL A 83 -2.63 9.28 20.68
C VAL A 83 -1.36 9.16 19.87
N LYS A 84 -1.07 7.96 19.33
CA LYS A 84 0.05 7.72 18.41
C LYS A 84 -0.05 8.60 17.16
N ALA A 85 -1.24 8.74 16.57
CA ALA A 85 -1.44 9.60 15.42
C ALA A 85 -1.25 11.08 15.73
N VAL A 86 -1.72 11.57 16.89
CA VAL A 86 -1.49 12.96 17.32
C VAL A 86 -0.01 13.24 17.54
N ALA A 87 0.74 12.29 18.09
CA ALA A 87 2.18 12.43 18.25
C ALA A 87 2.91 12.49 16.88
N LEU A 88 2.51 11.63 15.94
CA LEU A 88 3.16 11.48 14.64
C LEU A 88 2.71 12.51 13.57
N VAL A 89 1.49 13.05 13.63
CA VAL A 89 0.98 14.02 12.63
C VAL A 89 1.85 15.27 12.57
N THR A 90 2.53 15.60 13.67
CA THR A 90 3.47 16.71 13.74
C THR A 90 4.65 16.53 12.77
N ARG A 91 4.99 15.30 12.36
CA ARG A 91 6.07 14.96 11.40
C ARG A 91 5.57 14.82 9.96
N TYR A 92 4.25 14.86 9.73
CA TYR A 92 3.66 14.67 8.41
C TYR A 92 4.19 15.69 7.38
N HIS A 93 4.26 16.96 7.75
CA HIS A 93 4.74 18.03 6.86
C HIS A 93 6.23 17.90 6.52
N GLU A 94 7.06 17.41 7.44
CA GLU A 94 8.49 17.17 7.22
C GLU A 94 8.76 16.06 6.19
N LEU A 95 7.84 15.10 6.12
CA LEU A 95 7.81 14.04 5.12
C LEU A 95 7.08 14.49 3.84
N GLY A 96 6.31 15.56 3.92
CA GLY A 96 5.66 16.19 2.79
C GLY A 96 6.62 17.02 1.93
N GLY A 97 6.08 17.55 0.84
CA GLY A 97 6.82 18.35 -0.13
C GLY A 97 6.94 19.83 0.21
N GLU A 98 6.91 20.25 1.49
CA GLU A 98 6.90 21.67 1.86
C GLU A 98 8.05 22.46 1.22
N ALA A 99 9.24 21.86 1.21
CA ALA A 99 10.45 22.45 0.63
C ALA A 99 10.84 21.78 -0.70
N TRP A 100 9.87 21.48 -1.57
CA TRP A 100 10.17 20.92 -2.88
C TRP A 100 10.93 21.92 -3.77
N LYS A 101 11.80 21.39 -4.64
CA LYS A 101 12.52 22.11 -5.69
C LYS A 101 12.58 21.25 -6.93
N GLY A 102 12.79 21.84 -8.10
CA GLY A 102 12.96 21.05 -9.31
C GLY A 102 13.31 21.88 -10.53
N THR A 103 13.83 21.21 -11.57
CA THR A 103 14.04 21.77 -12.91
C THR A 103 12.74 21.75 -13.72
N LEU A 104 11.82 20.85 -13.38
CA LEU A 104 10.45 20.83 -13.88
C LEU A 104 9.56 21.71 -12.99
N SER A 105 8.82 22.64 -13.60
CA SER A 105 7.80 23.40 -12.89
C SER A 105 6.60 22.53 -12.56
N SER A 106 6.17 22.52 -11.30
CA SER A 106 4.95 21.83 -10.88
C SER A 106 3.88 22.82 -10.41
N PRO A 107 2.81 23.05 -11.19
CA PRO A 107 1.73 23.94 -10.77
C PRO A 107 0.97 23.42 -9.54
N THR A 108 0.84 22.09 -9.38
CA THR A 108 0.12 21.53 -8.24
C THR A 108 0.95 21.59 -6.95
N LEU A 109 2.22 21.16 -6.97
CA LEU A 109 3.10 21.23 -5.80
C LEU A 109 3.36 22.67 -5.35
N SER A 110 3.41 23.63 -6.28
CA SER A 110 3.61 25.05 -5.93
C SER A 110 2.48 25.67 -5.10
N LYS A 111 1.31 25.03 -5.08
CA LYS A 111 0.10 25.52 -4.40
C LYS A 111 -0.37 24.62 -3.28
N TYR A 112 0.06 23.36 -3.25
CA TYR A 112 -0.27 22.44 -2.18
C TYR A 112 0.22 23.01 -0.84
N SER A 113 -0.68 23.11 0.14
CA SER A 113 -0.37 23.60 1.48
C SER A 113 -0.86 22.59 2.52
N PHE A 114 -0.24 22.55 3.68
CA PHE A 114 -0.63 21.70 4.81
C PHE A 114 -1.32 22.53 5.89
N GLU A 115 -2.17 21.88 6.69
CA GLU A 115 -2.83 22.53 7.83
C GLU A 115 -1.79 22.78 8.94
N THR A 116 -1.77 24.00 9.50
CA THR A 116 -0.78 24.38 10.52
C THR A 116 -0.94 23.53 11.78
N ILE A 117 0.16 22.96 12.26
CA ILE A 117 0.18 22.21 13.52
C ILE A 117 0.30 23.20 14.69
N PRO A 118 -0.62 23.19 15.67
CA PRO A 118 -0.51 24.06 16.83
C PRO A 118 0.76 23.77 17.65
N ASP A 119 1.48 24.81 18.10
CA ASP A 119 2.71 24.68 18.90
C ASP A 119 2.53 23.78 20.14
N GLY A 120 1.33 23.81 20.74
CA GLY A 120 0.97 22.98 21.88
C GLY A 120 1.01 21.47 21.61
N LEU A 121 1.03 21.02 20.35
CA LEU A 121 1.18 19.60 19.99
C LEU A 121 2.64 19.14 19.87
N ILE A 122 3.60 20.06 19.80
CA ILE A 122 4.99 19.73 19.47
C ILE A 122 5.79 19.37 20.75
N SER A 123 5.26 19.63 21.94
CA SER A 123 5.99 19.44 23.20
C SER A 123 5.98 17.98 23.71
N GLU A 124 7.09 17.51 24.28
CA GLU A 124 7.16 16.20 24.96
C GLU A 124 6.13 16.06 26.09
N ALA A 125 5.86 17.16 26.81
CA ALA A 125 4.85 17.20 27.86
C ALA A 125 3.44 16.92 27.32
N THR A 126 3.20 17.16 26.04
CA THR A 126 1.91 16.92 25.39
C THR A 126 1.62 15.43 25.26
N LEU A 127 2.61 14.60 24.93
CA LEU A 127 2.39 13.15 24.81
C LEU A 127 1.97 12.54 26.15
N ALA A 128 2.70 12.83 27.23
CA ALA A 128 2.35 12.35 28.57
C ALA A 128 0.97 12.86 29.02
N HIS A 129 0.64 14.11 28.66
CA HIS A 129 -0.68 14.67 28.94
C HIS A 129 -1.80 13.94 28.17
N LEU A 130 -1.58 13.66 26.88
CA LEU A 130 -2.51 12.90 26.04
C LEU A 130 -2.69 11.47 26.55
N CYS A 131 -1.61 10.77 26.89
CA CYS A 131 -1.69 9.43 27.48
C CYS A 131 -2.54 9.43 28.75
N LYS A 132 -2.40 10.45 29.60
CA LYS A 132 -3.23 10.61 30.80
C LYS A 132 -4.71 10.87 30.48
N ILE A 133 -5.02 11.76 29.53
CA ILE A 133 -6.39 12.07 29.12
C ILE A 133 -7.07 10.83 28.53
N PHE A 134 -6.37 10.15 27.63
CA PHE A 134 -6.85 8.96 26.93
C PHE A 134 -6.68 7.67 27.75
N GLN A 135 -6.19 7.76 28.99
CA GLN A 135 -6.00 6.63 29.90
C GLN A 135 -5.20 5.48 29.25
N ILE A 136 -4.12 5.84 28.57
CA ILE A 136 -3.19 4.90 27.93
C ILE A 136 -2.31 4.26 29.01
N PRO A 137 -2.15 2.91 29.00
CA PRO A 137 -1.23 2.23 29.90
C PRO A 137 0.21 2.75 29.76
N ALA A 138 0.97 2.76 30.88
CA ALA A 138 2.33 3.28 30.89
C ALA A 138 3.29 2.53 29.94
N GLU A 139 3.08 1.23 29.75
CA GLU A 139 3.85 0.42 28.79
C GLU A 139 3.62 0.91 27.34
N ASP A 140 2.38 1.24 26.99
CA ASP A 140 2.05 1.77 25.67
C ASP A 140 2.56 3.21 25.49
N GLU A 141 2.56 4.02 26.55
CA GLU A 141 3.17 5.36 26.54
C GLU A 141 4.67 5.28 26.20
N GLU A 142 5.41 4.37 26.83
CA GLU A 142 6.83 4.13 26.53
C GLU A 142 7.04 3.63 25.10
N HIS A 143 6.18 2.74 24.61
CA HIS A 143 6.20 2.28 23.22
C HIS A 143 5.94 3.42 22.23
N ILE A 144 4.95 4.29 22.49
CA ILE A 144 4.66 5.45 21.63
C ILE A 144 5.82 6.43 21.64
N ALA A 145 6.41 6.74 22.79
CA ALA A 145 7.57 7.62 22.88
C ALA A 145 8.78 7.06 22.09
N THR A 146 9.08 5.78 22.27
CA THR A 146 10.16 5.08 21.53
C THR A 146 9.92 5.08 20.02
N LEU A 147 8.65 4.92 19.61
CA LEU A 147 8.27 5.00 18.20
C LEU A 147 8.54 6.40 17.63
N VAL A 148 8.13 7.46 18.32
CA VAL A 148 8.35 8.85 17.89
C VAL A 148 9.84 9.13 17.73
N GLU A 149 10.69 8.75 18.69
CA GLU A 149 12.14 8.90 18.59
C GLU A 149 12.74 8.12 17.41
N THR A 150 12.20 6.94 17.14
CA THR A 150 12.62 6.11 16.01
C THR A 150 12.26 6.76 14.69
N VAL A 151 11.05 7.30 14.57
CA VAL A 151 10.58 8.06 13.40
C VAL A 151 11.45 9.30 13.18
N ASP A 152 11.69 10.10 14.21
CA ASP A 152 12.50 11.32 14.11
C ASP A 152 13.91 11.04 13.59
N ARG A 153 14.53 9.97 14.11
CA ARG A 153 15.85 9.50 13.65
C ARG A 153 15.81 9.00 12.20
N GLN A 154 14.76 8.29 11.80
CA GLN A 154 14.59 7.84 10.41
C GLN A 154 14.45 9.03 9.45
N ILE A 155 13.63 10.03 9.81
CA ILE A 155 13.46 11.26 9.05
C ILE A 155 14.81 11.99 8.93
N ALA A 156 15.50 12.20 10.04
CA ALA A 156 16.80 12.89 10.04
C ALA A 156 17.84 12.16 9.18
N GLN A 157 17.91 10.83 9.29
CA GLN A 157 18.80 10.01 8.47
C GLN A 157 18.44 10.13 6.98
N GLN A 158 17.15 10.06 6.62
CA GLN A 158 16.71 10.19 5.24
C GLN A 158 17.08 11.57 4.67
N LYS A 159 16.81 12.65 5.41
CA LYS A 159 17.18 14.02 5.02
C LYS A 159 18.68 14.17 4.80
N GLN A 160 19.48 13.62 5.71
CA GLN A 160 20.94 13.63 5.60
C GLN A 160 21.43 12.93 4.32
N ILE A 161 20.83 11.78 3.97
CA ILE A 161 21.20 11.03 2.77
C ILE A 161 20.84 11.82 1.51
N ILE A 162 19.60 12.34 1.41
CA ILE A 162 19.15 13.09 0.24
C ILE A 162 19.94 14.40 0.08
N GLU A 163 20.21 15.12 1.16
CA GLU A 163 21.04 16.33 1.12
C GLU A 163 22.46 16.01 0.65
N ALA A 164 23.09 14.94 1.15
CA ALA A 164 24.42 14.53 0.71
C ALA A 164 24.44 14.18 -0.78
N VAL A 165 23.43 13.44 -1.26
CA VAL A 165 23.28 13.07 -2.68
C VAL A 165 23.11 14.29 -3.57
N LEU A 166 22.22 15.21 -3.20
CA LEU A 166 21.97 16.43 -3.98
C LEU A 166 23.17 17.38 -3.96
N THR A 167 23.91 17.46 -2.84
CA THR A 167 25.12 18.28 -2.72
C THR A 167 26.24 17.72 -3.59
N ASP A 168 26.50 16.42 -3.51
CA ASP A 168 27.55 15.76 -4.27
C ASP A 168 27.29 15.84 -5.79
N ALA A 169 26.03 15.69 -6.20
CA ALA A 169 25.61 15.91 -7.58
C ALA A 169 25.69 17.39 -8.05
N GLY A 170 25.84 18.35 -7.12
CA GLY A 170 25.87 19.78 -7.43
C GLY A 170 24.51 20.41 -7.73
N LEU A 171 23.41 19.81 -7.22
CA LEU A 171 22.04 20.31 -7.36
C LEU A 171 21.63 21.31 -6.27
N ILE A 172 22.38 21.37 -5.16
CA ILE A 172 22.24 22.38 -4.10
C ILE A 172 23.61 23.06 -3.84
N PRO A 173 23.65 24.36 -3.48
CA PRO A 173 22.55 25.19 -2.97
C PRO A 173 21.66 25.89 -4.01
N ASP A 174 22.10 26.03 -5.27
CA ASP A 174 21.36 26.78 -6.30
C ASP A 174 21.11 25.91 -7.55
N LEU A 175 19.87 25.42 -7.67
CA LEU A 175 19.40 24.61 -8.80
C LEU A 175 19.36 25.41 -10.12
N ASN A 176 19.21 26.73 -10.06
CA ASN A 176 19.23 27.58 -11.28
C ASN A 176 20.67 27.78 -11.80
N ALA A 177 21.66 27.69 -10.91
CA ALA A 177 23.08 27.68 -11.28
C ALA A 177 23.58 26.26 -11.59
N ALA A 178 22.87 25.22 -11.16
CA ALA A 178 23.18 23.85 -11.49
C ALA A 178 23.12 23.64 -13.00
N LYS A 179 24.15 23.01 -13.55
CA LYS A 179 24.16 22.66 -14.97
C LYS A 179 23.14 21.54 -15.16
N SER A 180 22.34 21.57 -16.22
CA SER A 180 21.44 20.45 -16.59
C SER A 180 22.17 19.09 -16.63
N ARG A 181 23.50 19.10 -16.81
CA ARG A 181 24.37 17.92 -16.69
C ARG A 181 24.37 17.26 -15.30
N ALA A 182 24.19 18.01 -14.21
CA ALA A 182 24.17 17.49 -12.84
C ALA A 182 23.04 16.47 -12.62
N VAL A 183 21.87 16.70 -13.23
CA VAL A 183 20.73 15.76 -13.19
C VAL A 183 21.09 14.45 -13.86
N VAL A 184 21.72 14.52 -15.05
CA VAL A 184 22.17 13.32 -15.78
C VAL A 184 23.26 12.57 -15.02
N ASP A 185 24.23 13.28 -14.44
CA ASP A 185 25.32 12.65 -13.70
C ASP A 185 24.79 11.93 -12.45
N LEU A 186 23.85 12.55 -11.71
CA LEU A 186 23.14 11.88 -10.60
C LEU A 186 22.36 10.65 -11.09
N PHE A 187 21.64 10.78 -12.20
CA PHE A 187 20.91 9.67 -12.81
C PHE A 187 21.86 8.50 -13.15
N HIS A 188 23.06 8.79 -13.68
CA HIS A 188 24.07 7.78 -13.97
C HIS A 188 24.64 7.11 -12.72
N HIS A 189 24.76 7.85 -11.62
CA HIS A 189 25.16 7.25 -10.34
C HIS A 189 24.13 6.23 -9.82
N LEU A 190 22.85 6.41 -10.13
CA LEU A 190 21.75 5.59 -9.62
C LEU A 190 21.37 4.44 -10.56
N PHE A 191 21.38 4.67 -11.88
CA PHE A 191 20.87 3.73 -12.89
C PHE A 191 21.95 3.26 -13.88
N GLY A 192 23.20 3.69 -13.72
CA GLY A 192 24.32 3.37 -14.61
C GLY A 192 24.37 4.24 -15.87
N GLU A 193 25.30 3.92 -16.79
CA GLU A 193 25.59 4.72 -17.99
C GLU A 193 24.53 4.55 -19.09
N ILE A 194 23.30 4.99 -18.82
CA ILE A 194 22.20 5.05 -19.78
C ILE A 194 22.39 6.33 -20.62
N PRO A 195 22.32 6.27 -21.96
CA PRO A 195 22.64 7.41 -22.83
C PRO A 195 21.50 8.44 -22.86
N MET A 196 21.23 9.05 -21.70
CA MET A 196 20.18 10.03 -21.47
C MET A 196 20.63 11.43 -21.94
N PRO A 197 19.94 12.04 -22.92
CA PRO A 197 20.17 13.43 -23.27
C PRO A 197 19.82 14.36 -22.11
N VAL A 198 20.61 15.42 -21.96
CA VAL A 198 20.45 16.39 -20.87
C VAL A 198 19.11 17.13 -20.94
N GLU A 199 18.60 17.32 -22.15
CA GLU A 199 17.35 18.01 -22.43
C GLU A 199 16.10 17.11 -22.27
N ALA A 200 16.29 15.81 -22.03
CA ALA A 200 15.21 14.83 -21.95
C ALA A 200 14.85 14.42 -20.52
N ILE A 201 15.61 14.89 -19.53
CA ILE A 201 15.45 14.54 -18.12
C ILE A 201 15.43 15.78 -17.23
N ASP A 202 14.39 15.86 -16.42
CA ASP A 202 14.23 16.81 -15.35
C ASP A 202 14.31 16.13 -13.99
N CYS A 203 14.46 16.93 -12.94
CA CYS A 203 14.45 16.45 -11.57
C CYS A 203 13.53 17.31 -10.70
N ILE A 204 12.72 16.66 -9.88
CA ILE A 204 12.00 17.26 -8.75
C ILE A 204 12.51 16.56 -7.49
N TYR A 205 12.76 17.28 -6.41
CA TYR A 205 13.17 16.69 -5.14
C TYR A 205 12.54 17.41 -3.96
N THR A 206 12.35 16.66 -2.89
CA THR A 206 12.02 17.15 -1.55
C THR A 206 13.23 16.92 -0.63
N GLN A 207 13.07 17.13 0.67
CA GLN A 207 14.11 16.76 1.64
C GLN A 207 14.26 15.23 1.78
N THR A 208 13.29 14.45 1.31
CA THR A 208 13.23 13.00 1.54
C THR A 208 13.11 12.16 0.28
N GLN A 209 12.78 12.76 -0.87
CA GLN A 209 12.55 12.06 -2.13
C GLN A 209 13.16 12.79 -3.33
N ILE A 210 13.45 12.05 -4.40
CA ILE A 210 13.95 12.51 -5.70
C ILE A 210 13.09 11.86 -6.78
N PHE A 211 12.61 12.64 -7.73
CA PHE A 211 11.84 12.21 -8.89
C PHE A 211 12.57 12.65 -10.14
N PHE A 212 12.87 11.69 -11.02
CA PHE A 212 13.34 11.99 -12.37
C PHE A 212 12.13 12.01 -13.30
N CYS A 213 11.96 13.12 -14.04
CA CYS A 213 10.90 13.27 -15.01
C CYS A 213 11.50 13.14 -16.41
N ILE A 214 11.15 12.09 -17.14
CA ILE A 214 11.70 11.82 -18.48
C ILE A 214 10.59 12.04 -19.50
N ASP A 215 10.86 12.84 -20.54
CA ASP A 215 9.89 13.12 -21.59
C ASP A 215 9.89 12.00 -22.64
N TYR A 216 9.14 10.93 -22.38
CA TYR A 216 9.07 9.74 -23.24
C TYR A 216 7.64 9.22 -23.45
N GLN A 217 7.39 8.63 -24.62
CA GLN A 217 6.15 7.94 -24.98
C GLN A 217 6.48 6.73 -25.86
N ASP A 218 5.76 5.62 -25.68
CA ASP A 218 5.94 4.38 -26.46
C ASP A 218 7.41 3.93 -26.49
N SER A 219 8.07 4.04 -25.33
CA SER A 219 9.49 3.73 -25.11
C SER A 219 10.49 4.52 -25.96
N GLN A 220 10.11 5.72 -26.43
CA GLN A 220 10.98 6.65 -27.13
C GLN A 220 10.90 8.05 -26.53
N LEU A 221 11.95 8.86 -26.66
CA LEU A 221 11.89 10.26 -26.24
C LEU A 221 10.92 11.05 -27.12
N CYS A 222 10.07 11.87 -26.50
CA CYS A 222 9.07 12.67 -27.22
C CYS A 222 9.72 13.72 -28.14
N ASN A 223 10.87 14.28 -27.73
CA ASN A 223 11.64 15.22 -28.55
C ASN A 223 12.41 14.47 -29.66
N PRO A 224 11.98 14.59 -30.94
CA PRO A 224 12.60 13.82 -32.03
C PRO A 224 14.03 14.24 -32.29
N ASP A 225 14.41 15.49 -32.03
CA ASP A 225 15.78 15.96 -32.22
C ASP A 225 16.72 15.34 -31.21
N CYS A 226 16.27 15.12 -29.97
CA CYS A 226 17.06 14.44 -28.94
C CYS A 226 17.21 12.95 -29.30
N TRP A 227 16.12 12.28 -29.65
CA TRP A 227 16.12 10.87 -30.04
C TRP A 227 16.99 10.61 -31.27
N ASN A 228 16.86 11.43 -32.31
CA ASN A 228 17.55 11.24 -33.57
C ASN A 228 19.03 11.65 -33.58
N ARG A 229 19.51 12.32 -32.53
CA ARG A 229 20.93 12.63 -32.34
C ARG A 229 21.72 11.48 -31.70
N LEU A 230 21.04 10.57 -31.00
CA LEU A 230 21.68 9.40 -30.40
C LEU A 230 22.18 8.43 -31.47
N GLU A 231 23.32 7.78 -31.21
CA GLU A 231 23.79 6.66 -32.03
C GLU A 231 22.82 5.48 -31.95
N VAL A 232 22.83 4.60 -32.96
CA VAL A 232 21.89 3.47 -33.02
C VAL A 232 22.00 2.56 -31.79
N ALA A 233 23.21 2.28 -31.33
CA ALA A 233 23.42 1.46 -30.13
C ALA A 233 22.86 2.13 -28.87
N ASP A 234 23.03 3.45 -28.74
CA ASP A 234 22.52 4.23 -27.61
C ASP A 234 20.99 4.28 -27.60
N ARG A 235 20.36 4.41 -28.77
CA ARG A 235 18.90 4.35 -28.88
C ARG A 235 18.35 3.02 -28.42
N VAL A 236 18.98 1.91 -28.84
CA VAL A 236 18.55 0.56 -28.41
C VAL A 236 18.65 0.46 -26.89
N LYS A 237 19.77 0.87 -26.30
CA LYS A 237 19.97 0.81 -24.85
C LYS A 237 18.97 1.68 -24.08
N LEU A 238 18.70 2.90 -24.55
CA LEU A 238 17.71 3.79 -23.94
C LEU A 238 16.29 3.26 -24.13
N GLN A 239 15.96 2.71 -25.30
CA GLN A 239 14.67 2.09 -25.56
C GLN A 239 14.42 0.91 -24.62
N GLU A 240 15.38 0.00 -24.47
CA GLU A 240 15.28 -1.14 -23.54
C GLU A 240 15.07 -0.69 -22.10
N PHE A 241 15.75 0.40 -21.69
CA PHE A 241 15.53 1.01 -20.39
C PHE A 241 14.10 1.56 -20.26
N LEU A 242 13.62 2.36 -21.23
CA LEU A 242 12.27 2.94 -21.19
C LEU A 242 11.18 1.85 -21.24
N GLU A 243 11.37 0.80 -22.05
CA GLU A 243 10.49 -0.39 -22.07
C GLU A 243 10.45 -1.09 -20.72
N SER A 244 11.57 -1.11 -19.99
CA SER A 244 11.61 -1.71 -18.64
C SER A 244 10.79 -0.90 -17.63
N LEU A 245 10.65 0.42 -17.83
CA LEU A 245 9.82 1.28 -17.00
C LEU A 245 8.32 0.95 -17.11
N ASP A 246 7.88 0.45 -18.26
CA ASP A 246 6.45 0.12 -18.48
C ASP A 246 6.07 -1.28 -17.96
N ARG A 247 7.04 -2.14 -17.60
CA ARG A 247 6.80 -3.52 -17.13
C ARG A 247 6.37 -3.56 -15.66
N SER A 248 5.08 -3.43 -15.37
CA SER A 248 4.57 -3.59 -13.99
C SER A 248 4.89 -4.99 -13.44
N THR A 249 5.61 -5.04 -12.32
CA THR A 249 5.89 -6.28 -11.58
C THR A 249 5.57 -6.07 -10.10
N PHE A 250 5.03 -7.11 -9.45
CA PHE A 250 4.80 -7.12 -7.99
C PHE A 250 6.07 -6.82 -7.20
N GLU A 251 7.25 -7.14 -7.77
CA GLU A 251 8.53 -6.80 -7.19
C GLU A 251 8.66 -5.31 -6.86
N ARG A 252 8.02 -4.41 -7.60
CA ARG A 252 8.08 -2.96 -7.34
C ARG A 252 7.54 -2.57 -5.96
N PHE A 253 6.67 -3.38 -5.35
CA PHE A 253 6.20 -3.16 -3.98
C PHE A 253 7.35 -3.14 -2.96
N ARG A 254 8.49 -3.78 -3.23
CA ARG A 254 9.68 -3.72 -2.35
C ARG A 254 10.28 -2.31 -2.22
N HIS A 255 9.92 -1.41 -3.13
CA HIS A 255 10.42 -0.03 -3.21
C HIS A 255 9.38 1.01 -2.76
N PHE A 256 8.31 0.59 -2.09
CA PHE A 256 7.34 1.50 -1.46
C PHE A 256 8.06 2.56 -0.61
N PRO A 257 7.73 3.86 -0.73
CA PRO A 257 6.54 4.46 -1.35
C PRO A 257 6.64 4.78 -2.85
N THR A 258 7.83 4.77 -3.42
CA THR A 258 8.07 5.28 -4.80
C THR A 258 7.80 4.27 -5.93
N PHE A 259 7.55 3.00 -5.58
CA PHE A 259 7.43 1.88 -6.53
C PHE A 259 8.56 1.85 -7.59
N SER A 260 9.76 2.22 -7.15
CA SER A 260 10.91 2.57 -7.97
C SER A 260 11.54 1.41 -8.78
N PHE A 261 12.35 1.80 -9.76
CA PHE A 261 13.29 0.96 -10.51
C PHE A 261 14.72 1.01 -9.97
N CYS A 262 14.95 1.79 -8.91
CA CYS A 262 16.29 2.02 -8.38
C CYS A 262 16.77 0.78 -7.61
N ASP A 263 17.33 -0.16 -8.36
CA ASP A 263 17.98 -1.34 -7.81
C ASP A 263 19.33 -0.96 -7.22
N SER A 264 19.51 -1.27 -5.93
CA SER A 264 20.79 -1.13 -5.21
C SER A 264 21.99 -1.75 -5.95
N ALA A 265 21.77 -2.80 -6.75
CA ALA A 265 22.82 -3.46 -7.53
C ALA A 265 23.32 -2.62 -8.72
N GLN A 266 22.52 -1.65 -9.20
CA GLN A 266 22.87 -0.78 -10.33
C GLN A 266 23.56 0.51 -9.89
N MET A 267 23.45 0.87 -8.60
CA MET A 267 24.08 2.07 -8.06
C MET A 267 25.61 1.98 -8.14
N ASN A 268 26.27 3.10 -8.47
CA ASN A 268 27.72 3.17 -8.55
C ASN A 268 28.36 2.90 -7.17
N PRO A 269 29.09 1.78 -6.98
CA PRO A 269 29.57 1.37 -5.67
C PRO A 269 30.62 2.33 -5.08
N LYS A 270 31.41 3.01 -5.92
CA LYS A 270 32.39 4.01 -5.45
C LYS A 270 31.70 5.26 -4.95
N TRP A 271 30.62 5.66 -5.61
CA TRP A 271 29.80 6.79 -5.21
C TRP A 271 29.06 6.51 -3.90
N VAL A 272 28.48 5.32 -3.75
CA VAL A 272 27.86 4.87 -2.49
C VAL A 272 28.87 4.85 -1.34
N GLU A 273 30.09 4.35 -1.56
CA GLU A 273 31.16 4.38 -0.55
C GLU A 273 31.55 5.81 -0.16
N HIS A 274 31.59 6.73 -1.14
CA HIS A 274 31.84 8.14 -0.89
C HIS A 274 30.74 8.78 -0.01
N LEU A 275 29.47 8.56 -0.35
CA LEU A 275 28.32 9.04 0.43
C LEU A 275 28.30 8.46 1.85
N ALA A 276 28.63 7.18 2.00
CA ALA A 276 28.77 6.53 3.31
C ALA A 276 29.84 7.22 4.16
N ALA A 277 31.00 7.55 3.57
CA ALA A 277 32.06 8.28 4.26
C ALA A 277 31.66 9.73 4.62
N LEU A 278 30.90 10.41 3.75
CA LEU A 278 30.41 11.77 3.99
C LEU A 278 29.37 11.85 5.11
N THR A 279 28.45 10.89 5.15
CA THR A 279 27.31 10.87 6.08
C THR A 279 27.63 10.15 7.40
N GLY A 280 28.67 9.30 7.41
CA GLY A 280 28.95 8.40 8.53
C GLY A 280 28.01 7.19 8.60
N LEU A 281 27.20 6.95 7.56
CA LEU A 281 26.26 5.84 7.46
C LEU A 281 26.88 4.66 6.74
N THR A 282 26.30 3.47 6.91
CA THR A 282 26.73 2.27 6.17
C THR A 282 26.25 2.32 4.71
N ARG A 283 26.98 1.65 3.81
CA ARG A 283 26.54 1.48 2.42
C ARG A 283 25.11 0.93 2.30
N PHE A 284 24.77 -0.04 3.14
CA PHE A 284 23.45 -0.65 3.17
C PHE A 284 22.36 0.38 3.48
N GLN A 285 22.60 1.25 4.48
CA GLN A 285 21.67 2.34 4.80
C GLN A 285 21.50 3.32 3.63
N ILE A 286 22.60 3.69 2.95
CA ILE A 286 22.54 4.57 1.76
C ILE A 286 21.72 3.92 0.64
N THR A 287 22.06 2.71 0.22
CA THR A 287 21.38 2.04 -0.89
C THR A 287 19.92 1.75 -0.57
N GLN A 288 19.61 1.34 0.67
CA GLN A 288 18.24 1.07 1.10
C GLN A 288 17.39 2.35 1.08
N ALA A 289 17.91 3.44 1.62
CA ALA A 289 17.22 4.74 1.59
C ALA A 289 16.93 5.19 0.15
N LEU A 290 17.95 5.18 -0.72
CA LEU A 290 17.79 5.63 -2.10
C LEU A 290 16.82 4.74 -2.90
N SER A 291 16.83 3.42 -2.66
CA SER A 291 15.91 2.50 -3.33
C SER A 291 14.43 2.73 -3.01
N CYS A 292 14.12 3.44 -1.92
CA CYS A 292 12.75 3.79 -1.52
C CYS A 292 12.42 5.27 -1.73
N SER A 293 13.36 6.08 -2.23
CA SER A 293 13.23 7.54 -2.25
C SER A 293 13.50 8.16 -3.60
N VAL A 294 13.96 7.37 -4.57
CA VAL A 294 14.15 7.81 -5.95
C VAL A 294 13.03 7.23 -6.80
N SER A 295 12.32 8.02 -7.60
CA SER A 295 11.34 7.55 -8.57
C SER A 295 11.63 8.07 -9.98
N ILE A 296 11.06 7.43 -10.99
CA ILE A 296 11.08 7.88 -12.39
C ILE A 296 9.64 7.99 -12.87
N LEU A 297 9.28 9.17 -13.37
CA LEU A 297 7.97 9.48 -13.94
C LEU A 297 8.12 9.92 -15.40
N ALA A 298 7.12 9.64 -16.23
CA ALA A 298 7.04 10.31 -17.53
C ALA A 298 6.61 11.76 -17.32
N THR A 299 7.29 12.72 -17.96
CA THR A 299 7.07 14.16 -17.71
C THR A 299 5.62 14.58 -17.90
N GLN A 300 4.96 14.10 -18.96
CA GLN A 300 3.58 14.38 -19.29
C GLN A 300 2.55 13.83 -18.28
N SER A 301 2.95 12.88 -17.43
CA SER A 301 2.11 12.29 -16.39
C SER A 301 2.61 12.62 -14.98
N ALA A 302 3.68 13.42 -14.83
CA ALA A 302 4.26 13.73 -13.53
C ALA A 302 3.24 14.31 -12.54
N GLU A 303 2.46 15.31 -12.96
CA GLU A 303 1.44 15.95 -12.11
C GLU A 303 0.37 14.98 -11.60
N LYS A 304 0.12 13.86 -12.30
CA LYS A 304 -0.80 12.81 -11.83
C LYS A 304 -0.30 12.15 -10.54
N TYR A 305 1.02 12.03 -10.38
CA TYR A 305 1.64 11.23 -9.31
C TYR A 305 2.30 12.08 -8.23
N LEU A 306 2.74 13.31 -8.53
CA LEU A 306 3.56 14.09 -7.58
C LEU A 306 2.87 14.34 -6.23
N ILE A 307 1.61 14.81 -6.21
CA ILE A 307 0.89 14.97 -4.93
C ILE A 307 0.64 13.61 -4.28
N HIS A 308 0.23 12.63 -5.07
CA HIS A 308 -0.09 11.28 -4.61
C HIS A 308 1.09 10.62 -3.90
N ASP A 309 2.28 10.68 -4.48
CA ASP A 309 3.46 10.00 -3.94
C ASP A 309 4.12 10.81 -2.80
N ILE A 310 4.21 12.14 -2.96
CA ILE A 310 4.91 13.01 -1.99
C ILE A 310 4.05 13.21 -0.73
N TRP A 311 2.77 13.57 -0.90
CA TRP A 311 1.87 13.88 0.20
C TRP A 311 0.96 12.69 0.58
N GLY A 312 0.72 11.76 -0.35
CA GLY A 312 -0.09 10.59 -0.10
C GLY A 312 0.70 9.40 0.45
N HIS A 313 1.75 8.93 -0.22
CA HIS A 313 2.47 7.72 0.18
C HIS A 313 3.72 7.93 1.05
N ASN A 314 4.48 9.02 0.87
CA ASN A 314 5.80 9.11 1.51
C ASN A 314 5.76 8.95 3.04
N TRP A 315 4.82 9.66 3.68
CA TRP A 315 4.64 9.58 5.12
C TRP A 315 4.21 8.18 5.58
N GLN A 316 3.45 7.44 4.77
CA GLN A 316 2.99 6.09 5.12
C GLN A 316 4.18 5.16 5.33
N SER A 317 5.26 5.34 4.56
CA SER A 317 6.45 4.49 4.65
C SER A 317 7.28 4.67 5.93
N VAL A 318 7.09 5.80 6.63
CA VAL A 318 7.87 6.19 7.81
C VAL A 318 7.01 6.19 9.07
N LEU A 319 5.76 6.66 8.99
CA LEU A 319 4.86 6.80 10.14
C LEU A 319 3.99 5.57 10.39
N THR A 320 4.03 4.54 9.54
CA THR A 320 3.22 3.32 9.66
C THR A 320 4.04 2.05 9.36
N GLN A 321 3.43 0.86 9.44
CA GLN A 321 4.09 -0.40 9.08
C GLN A 321 4.02 -0.73 7.57
N PHE A 322 3.41 0.13 6.75
CA PHE A 322 3.10 -0.18 5.35
C PHE A 322 4.33 -0.58 4.54
N LYS A 323 5.50 0.04 4.79
CA LYS A 323 6.74 -0.36 4.13
C LYS A 323 7.07 -1.86 4.30
N SER A 324 6.84 -2.39 5.49
CA SER A 324 7.05 -3.82 5.79
C SER A 324 6.01 -4.69 5.10
N ASP A 325 4.73 -4.28 5.13
CA ASP A 325 3.63 -5.00 4.48
C ASP A 325 3.83 -5.09 2.96
N TYR A 326 4.23 -3.98 2.32
CA TYR A 326 4.54 -3.93 0.91
C TYR A 326 5.77 -4.78 0.54
N ALA A 327 6.78 -4.87 1.42
CA ALA A 327 7.89 -5.80 1.23
C ALA A 327 7.43 -7.28 1.28
N ILE A 328 6.42 -7.61 2.08
CA ILE A 328 5.83 -8.95 2.10
C ILE A 328 4.99 -9.18 0.83
N LEU A 329 4.18 -8.19 0.41
CA LEU A 329 3.40 -8.23 -0.83
C LEU A 329 4.27 -8.48 -2.07
N ALA A 330 5.47 -7.89 -2.12
CA ALA A 330 6.40 -8.07 -3.22
C ALA A 330 6.78 -9.55 -3.44
N ASN A 331 6.73 -10.37 -2.39
CA ASN A 331 7.05 -11.80 -2.41
C ASN A 331 5.78 -12.68 -2.39
N CYS A 332 4.58 -12.09 -2.45
CA CYS A 332 3.33 -12.85 -2.41
C CYS A 332 3.11 -13.71 -3.65
N ASN A 333 3.84 -13.49 -4.75
CA ASN A 333 3.80 -14.33 -5.94
C ASN A 333 4.77 -15.52 -5.89
N GLU A 334 5.59 -15.67 -4.84
CA GLU A 334 6.52 -16.79 -4.72
C GLU A 334 5.79 -18.13 -4.60
N PRO A 335 6.30 -19.21 -5.24
CA PRO A 335 5.75 -20.55 -5.11
C PRO A 335 5.66 -21.02 -3.65
N LEU A 336 4.69 -21.88 -3.36
CA LEU A 336 4.56 -22.48 -2.03
C LEU A 336 5.83 -23.28 -1.66
N ARG A 337 6.33 -23.06 -0.44
CA ARG A 337 7.55 -23.67 0.12
C ARG A 337 7.22 -24.54 1.33
N GLY A 338 8.04 -25.54 1.61
CA GLY A 338 7.83 -26.44 2.75
C GLY A 338 7.83 -25.72 4.10
N GLY A 339 8.74 -24.74 4.25
CA GLY A 339 8.86 -23.92 5.47
C GLY A 339 7.85 -22.77 5.58
N LYS A 340 6.94 -22.59 4.62
CA LYS A 340 5.93 -21.52 4.70
C LYS A 340 4.99 -21.79 5.89
N THR A 341 4.73 -20.77 6.71
CA THR A 341 3.97 -20.90 7.96
C THR A 341 2.66 -20.12 7.90
N ALA A 342 1.54 -20.84 8.01
CA ALA A 342 0.22 -20.27 8.22
C ALA A 342 -0.02 -20.04 9.72
N TYR A 343 -0.52 -18.87 10.10
CA TYR A 343 -0.98 -18.57 11.45
C TYR A 343 -2.47 -18.86 11.49
N THR A 344 -2.84 -19.94 12.18
CA THR A 344 -4.21 -20.44 12.26
C THR A 344 -4.79 -20.19 13.65
N SER A 345 -6.09 -20.45 13.85
CA SER A 345 -6.72 -20.41 15.17
C SER A 345 -6.08 -21.37 16.18
N ASP A 346 -5.44 -22.43 15.68
CA ASP A 346 -4.85 -23.49 16.48
C ASP A 346 -3.34 -23.28 16.69
N GLY A 347 -2.82 -22.14 16.22
CA GLY A 347 -1.41 -21.77 16.26
C GLY A 347 -0.75 -21.79 14.88
N PRO A 348 0.58 -21.55 14.83
CA PRO A 348 1.36 -21.62 13.60
C PRO A 348 1.42 -23.05 13.07
N LEU A 349 1.21 -23.21 11.77
CA LEU A 349 1.24 -24.48 11.04
C LEU A 349 2.10 -24.31 9.77
N THR A 350 3.14 -25.12 9.64
CA THR A 350 4.00 -25.11 8.45
C THR A 350 3.43 -25.98 7.32
N CYS A 351 3.72 -25.64 6.07
CA CYS A 351 3.27 -26.43 4.92
C CYS A 351 3.81 -27.86 4.95
N ARG A 352 5.00 -28.06 5.54
CA ARG A 352 5.62 -29.37 5.72
C ARG A 352 4.78 -30.28 6.63
N GLU A 353 4.16 -29.76 7.67
CA GLU A 353 3.35 -30.51 8.64
C GLU A 353 2.07 -31.11 8.04
N LEU A 354 1.69 -30.68 6.84
CA LEU A 354 0.56 -31.23 6.10
C LEU A 354 0.81 -32.65 5.59
N PHE A 355 2.09 -33.05 5.48
CA PHE A 355 2.50 -34.33 4.92
C PHE A 355 2.90 -35.33 6.00
N ARG A 356 2.28 -36.51 5.96
CA ARG A 356 2.62 -37.66 6.80
C ARG A 356 3.29 -38.74 5.97
N ILE A 357 4.35 -39.32 6.52
CA ILE A 357 5.13 -40.38 5.88
C ILE A 357 5.02 -41.67 6.70
N GLU A 358 4.58 -42.75 6.06
CA GLU A 358 4.49 -44.09 6.61
C GLU A 358 5.23 -45.07 5.68
N GLY A 359 6.49 -45.35 6.01
CA GLY A 359 7.40 -46.05 5.09
C GLY A 359 7.72 -45.18 3.87
N GLU A 360 7.34 -45.66 2.67
CA GLU A 360 7.49 -44.90 1.42
C GLU A 360 6.17 -44.27 0.94
N GLN A 361 5.09 -44.41 1.73
CA GLN A 361 3.81 -43.79 1.42
C GLN A 361 3.70 -42.43 2.09
N VAL A 362 3.29 -41.44 1.31
CA VAL A 362 3.04 -40.07 1.74
C VAL A 362 1.54 -39.80 1.64
N THR A 363 0.97 -39.26 2.70
CA THR A 363 -0.43 -38.82 2.73
C THR A 363 -0.51 -37.36 3.16
N VAL A 364 -1.57 -36.66 2.74
CA VAL A 364 -1.88 -35.32 3.21
C VAL A 364 -2.95 -35.39 4.29
N ASP A 365 -2.73 -34.72 5.42
CA ASP A 365 -3.78 -34.48 6.39
C ASP A 365 -4.72 -33.39 5.86
N ARG A 366 -5.96 -33.79 5.55
CA ARG A 366 -6.95 -32.90 4.95
C ARG A 366 -7.33 -31.74 5.86
N ASP A 367 -7.53 -32.00 7.15
CA ASP A 367 -8.02 -30.98 8.09
C ASP A 367 -6.94 -29.92 8.32
N LEU A 368 -5.68 -30.36 8.48
CA LEU A 368 -4.53 -29.46 8.54
C LEU A 368 -4.36 -28.68 7.23
N ALA A 369 -4.56 -29.32 6.07
CA ALA A 369 -4.45 -28.64 4.79
C ALA A 369 -5.51 -27.54 4.62
N CYS A 370 -6.76 -27.80 5.02
CA CYS A 370 -7.83 -26.79 5.02
C CYS A 370 -7.47 -25.63 5.97
N LEU A 371 -7.04 -25.93 7.21
CA LEU A 371 -6.62 -24.91 8.19
C LEU A 371 -5.46 -24.06 7.66
N PHE A 372 -4.45 -24.69 7.08
CA PHE A 372 -3.31 -24.02 6.47
C PHE A 372 -3.73 -23.10 5.33
N PHE A 373 -4.58 -23.59 4.40
CA PHE A 373 -5.08 -22.80 3.29
C PHE A 373 -5.79 -21.55 3.77
N HIS A 374 -6.70 -21.69 4.74
CA HIS A 374 -7.40 -20.54 5.31
C HIS A 374 -6.46 -19.57 6.03
N GLY A 375 -5.49 -20.07 6.80
CA GLY A 375 -4.49 -19.23 7.46
C GLY A 375 -3.66 -18.42 6.46
N GLU A 376 -3.08 -19.07 5.45
CA GLU A 376 -2.31 -18.38 4.39
C GLU A 376 -3.17 -17.41 3.58
N ALA A 377 -4.36 -17.83 3.14
CA ALA A 377 -5.25 -16.98 2.38
C ALA A 377 -5.62 -15.72 3.17
N ARG A 378 -5.91 -15.87 4.47
CA ARG A 378 -6.22 -14.75 5.35
C ARG A 378 -5.06 -13.77 5.49
N GLN A 379 -3.84 -14.25 5.69
CA GLN A 379 -2.66 -13.39 5.77
C GLN A 379 -2.40 -12.63 4.47
N ARG A 380 -2.40 -13.36 3.35
CA ARG A 380 -2.13 -12.80 2.01
C ARG A 380 -3.16 -11.76 1.63
N LEU A 381 -4.44 -12.01 1.91
CA LEU A 381 -5.51 -11.05 1.67
C LEU A 381 -5.47 -9.88 2.65
N GLY A 382 -5.07 -10.08 3.91
CA GLY A 382 -4.83 -9.00 4.87
C GLY A 382 -3.86 -7.95 4.32
N LEU A 383 -2.76 -8.41 3.72
CA LEU A 383 -1.77 -7.54 3.07
C LEU A 383 -2.34 -6.74 1.89
N VAL A 384 -3.27 -7.31 1.11
CA VAL A 384 -3.91 -6.59 -0.01
C VAL A 384 -4.65 -5.35 0.51
N PHE A 385 -5.23 -5.40 1.72
CA PHE A 385 -5.86 -4.22 2.29
C PHE A 385 -4.88 -3.12 2.60
N THR A 386 -3.68 -3.44 3.08
CA THR A 386 -2.67 -2.40 3.28
C THR A 386 -2.44 -1.60 2.00
N HIS A 387 -2.39 -2.27 0.85
CA HIS A 387 -2.30 -1.58 -0.45
C HIS A 387 -3.52 -0.70 -0.73
N VAL A 388 -4.73 -1.26 -0.65
CA VAL A 388 -5.96 -0.51 -0.95
C VAL A 388 -6.12 0.70 -0.01
N ILE A 389 -5.84 0.53 1.29
CA ILE A 389 -5.89 1.60 2.29
C ILE A 389 -4.83 2.67 1.99
N ALA A 390 -3.62 2.27 1.61
CA ALA A 390 -2.56 3.19 1.21
C ALA A 390 -2.99 4.08 0.03
N GLU A 391 -3.58 3.49 -1.02
CA GLU A 391 -4.11 4.22 -2.18
C GLU A 391 -5.27 5.16 -1.78
N MET A 392 -6.24 4.67 -0.99
CA MET A 392 -7.34 5.49 -0.44
C MET A 392 -6.83 6.76 0.24
N MET A 393 -5.78 6.63 1.03
CA MET A 393 -5.21 7.71 1.82
C MET A 393 -4.42 8.68 0.96
N ALA A 394 -3.76 8.18 -0.09
CA ALA A 394 -3.09 9.01 -1.07
C ALA A 394 -4.09 9.79 -1.94
N ASP A 395 -5.21 9.19 -2.30
CA ASP A 395 -6.32 9.87 -2.99
C ASP A 395 -6.92 11.02 -2.17
N VAL A 396 -6.99 10.87 -0.84
CA VAL A 396 -7.46 11.94 0.05
C VAL A 396 -6.51 13.15 0.01
N ALA A 397 -5.20 12.94 -0.16
CA ALA A 397 -4.24 14.03 -0.34
C ALA A 397 -4.47 14.77 -1.66
N GLU A 398 -4.78 14.07 -2.75
CA GLU A 398 -5.17 14.69 -4.02
C GLU A 398 -6.50 15.44 -3.93
N PHE A 399 -7.50 14.85 -3.29
CA PHE A 399 -8.80 15.47 -3.09
C PHE A 399 -8.69 16.80 -2.35
N LYS A 400 -7.79 16.90 -1.36
CA LYS A 400 -7.50 18.17 -0.69
C LYS A 400 -7.11 19.26 -1.69
N PHE A 401 -6.23 18.95 -2.63
CA PHE A 401 -5.85 19.90 -3.68
C PHE A 401 -7.05 20.31 -4.53
N VAL A 402 -7.84 19.35 -5.01
CA VAL A 402 -9.04 19.63 -5.82
C VAL A 402 -10.05 20.49 -5.07
N ARG A 403 -10.23 20.23 -3.77
CA ARG A 403 -11.13 20.97 -2.90
C ARG A 403 -10.66 22.41 -2.65
N ASP A 404 -9.37 22.58 -2.42
CA ASP A 404 -8.79 23.89 -2.06
C ASP A 404 -8.55 24.76 -3.31
N PHE A 405 -8.36 24.14 -4.49
CA PHE A 405 -8.12 24.79 -5.78
C PHE A 405 -9.00 24.22 -6.90
N PRO A 406 -10.34 24.35 -6.81
CA PRO A 406 -11.26 23.77 -7.80
C PRO A 406 -11.05 24.29 -9.22
N GLU A 407 -10.54 25.52 -9.37
CA GLU A 407 -10.22 26.12 -10.67
C GLU A 407 -9.00 25.49 -11.36
N LEU A 408 -8.19 24.73 -10.62
CA LEU A 408 -6.97 24.07 -11.10
C LEU A 408 -7.14 22.57 -11.25
N ILE A 409 -8.37 22.05 -11.16
CA ILE A 409 -8.65 20.63 -11.23
C ILE A 409 -7.99 19.98 -12.47
N GLU A 410 -8.02 20.64 -13.63
CA GLU A 410 -7.40 20.14 -14.88
C GLU A 410 -5.86 20.03 -14.82
N GLN A 411 -5.21 20.71 -13.87
CA GLN A 411 -3.76 20.63 -13.65
C GLN A 411 -3.34 19.41 -12.83
N LEU A 412 -4.30 18.72 -12.22
CA LEU A 412 -4.11 17.43 -11.55
C LEU A 412 -4.80 16.35 -12.38
N PRO A 413 -4.15 15.76 -13.40
CA PRO A 413 -4.73 14.67 -14.16
C PRO A 413 -5.07 13.51 -13.23
N CYS A 414 -6.20 12.85 -13.47
CA CYS A 414 -6.68 11.77 -12.63
C CYS A 414 -7.29 10.68 -13.52
N SER A 415 -6.94 9.42 -13.27
CA SER A 415 -7.52 8.27 -13.99
C SER A 415 -8.90 7.89 -13.48
N SER A 416 -9.28 8.36 -12.28
CA SER A 416 -10.59 8.10 -11.69
C SER A 416 -11.69 8.96 -12.29
N VAL A 417 -12.85 8.36 -12.52
CA VAL A 417 -14.12 9.05 -12.84
C VAL A 417 -14.68 9.83 -11.65
N PHE A 418 -14.20 9.55 -10.44
CA PHE A 418 -14.62 10.13 -9.16
C PHE A 418 -13.63 11.15 -8.62
N LYS A 419 -13.01 11.95 -9.50
CA LYS A 419 -11.99 12.96 -9.17
C LYS A 419 -12.36 13.93 -8.03
N ASN A 420 -13.65 14.15 -7.80
CA ASN A 420 -14.17 15.06 -6.76
C ASN A 420 -14.57 14.34 -5.45
N VAL A 421 -14.18 13.07 -5.29
CA VAL A 421 -14.50 12.27 -4.11
C VAL A 421 -13.20 11.90 -3.40
N PRO A 422 -13.12 12.03 -2.06
CA PRO A 422 -11.88 11.83 -1.32
C PRO A 422 -11.14 10.51 -1.59
N THR A 423 -11.85 9.38 -1.68
CA THR A 423 -11.25 8.05 -1.88
C THR A 423 -11.52 7.45 -3.27
N LYS A 424 -11.91 8.25 -4.27
CA LYS A 424 -12.02 7.84 -5.69
C LYS A 424 -12.42 6.37 -5.99
N LEU A 425 -13.63 5.99 -5.58
CA LEU A 425 -14.26 4.64 -5.58
C LEU A 425 -13.93 3.64 -6.73
N ASP A 426 -13.56 4.07 -7.92
CA ASP A 426 -13.43 3.23 -9.12
C ASP A 426 -12.13 2.45 -9.22
N LEU A 427 -11.00 2.98 -8.72
CA LEU A 427 -9.69 2.33 -8.79
C LEU A 427 -9.66 1.09 -7.87
N GLU A 428 -10.14 1.26 -6.64
CA GLU A 428 -10.07 0.21 -5.62
C GLU A 428 -10.87 -1.06 -5.96
N LEU A 429 -11.99 -0.95 -6.68
CA LEU A 429 -12.80 -2.13 -7.01
C LEU A 429 -12.20 -3.00 -8.11
N SER A 430 -11.54 -2.40 -9.11
CA SER A 430 -10.80 -3.14 -10.12
C SER A 430 -9.51 -3.72 -9.56
N ASP A 431 -8.78 -2.94 -8.78
CA ASP A 431 -7.47 -3.30 -8.24
C ASP A 431 -7.61 -4.40 -7.19
N LEU A 432 -8.62 -4.30 -6.32
CA LEU A 432 -8.92 -5.34 -5.35
C LEU A 432 -9.19 -6.69 -6.02
N TYR A 433 -9.91 -6.74 -7.14
CA TYR A 433 -10.12 -8.01 -7.84
C TYR A 433 -8.82 -8.59 -8.39
N PHE A 434 -7.99 -7.75 -9.00
CA PHE A 434 -6.68 -8.16 -9.53
C PHE A 434 -5.78 -8.67 -8.39
N LEU A 435 -5.61 -7.88 -7.34
CA LEU A 435 -4.76 -8.21 -6.20
C LEU A 435 -5.26 -9.43 -5.45
N PHE A 436 -6.58 -9.57 -5.26
CA PHE A 436 -7.19 -10.72 -4.60
C PHE A 436 -6.81 -12.03 -5.29
N LEU A 437 -6.89 -12.07 -6.63
CA LEU A 437 -6.49 -13.25 -7.39
C LEU A 437 -4.98 -13.48 -7.32
N GLN A 438 -4.20 -12.42 -7.50
CA GLN A 438 -2.73 -12.51 -7.56
C GLN A 438 -2.12 -13.01 -6.25
N VAL A 439 -2.57 -12.54 -5.09
CA VAL A 439 -1.97 -12.96 -3.81
C VAL A 439 -2.32 -14.40 -3.43
N LEU A 440 -3.44 -14.92 -3.93
CA LEU A 440 -3.85 -16.32 -3.73
C LEU A 440 -3.27 -17.25 -4.80
N GLN A 441 -2.82 -16.72 -5.93
CA GLN A 441 -2.36 -17.50 -7.08
C GLN A 441 -1.30 -18.56 -6.70
N PRO A 442 -0.32 -18.33 -5.82
CA PRO A 442 0.64 -19.39 -5.47
C PRO A 442 0.07 -20.54 -4.66
N LEU A 443 -1.08 -20.37 -4.00
CA LEU A 443 -1.84 -21.46 -3.39
C LEU A 443 -2.61 -22.25 -4.47
N LEU A 444 -2.87 -21.64 -5.61
CA LEU A 444 -3.67 -22.19 -6.71
C LEU A 444 -2.85 -22.64 -7.93
N GLU A 445 -1.54 -22.42 -7.91
CA GLU A 445 -0.63 -22.77 -9.01
C GLU A 445 0.51 -23.67 -8.51
N VAL A 446 0.13 -24.81 -7.95
CA VAL A 446 1.11 -25.86 -7.61
C VAL A 446 1.56 -26.54 -8.90
N LYS A 447 2.80 -26.25 -9.33
CA LYS A 447 3.39 -26.88 -10.53
C LYS A 447 3.60 -28.38 -10.30
N LEU A 448 2.73 -29.19 -10.90
CA LEU A 448 2.85 -30.65 -10.93
C LEU A 448 3.57 -31.08 -12.21
N SER A 449 4.84 -31.48 -12.08
CA SER A 449 5.60 -32.09 -13.18
C SER A 449 5.99 -33.52 -12.83
N GLY A 450 5.90 -34.43 -13.81
CA GLY A 450 6.41 -35.78 -13.67
C GLY A 450 7.94 -35.86 -13.75
N PHE A 451 8.59 -34.82 -14.29
CA PHE A 451 10.03 -34.81 -14.57
C PHE A 451 10.81 -33.80 -13.73
N GLU A 452 10.18 -32.67 -13.40
CA GLU A 452 10.80 -31.60 -12.63
C GLU A 452 10.29 -31.63 -11.20
N GLU A 453 11.19 -31.42 -10.24
CA GLU A 453 10.83 -31.23 -8.84
C GLU A 453 10.27 -29.82 -8.65
N SER A 454 9.14 -29.72 -7.96
CA SER A 454 8.67 -28.40 -7.51
C SER A 454 9.52 -27.89 -6.34
N VAL A 455 9.44 -26.59 -6.05
CA VAL A 455 10.12 -26.01 -4.88
C VAL A 455 9.62 -26.66 -3.58
N LEU A 456 8.29 -26.84 -3.45
CA LEU A 456 7.69 -27.54 -2.32
C LEU A 456 8.20 -28.98 -2.18
N GLU A 457 8.27 -29.72 -3.28
CA GLU A 457 8.79 -31.09 -3.31
C GLU A 457 10.25 -31.14 -2.83
N SER A 458 11.08 -30.21 -3.34
CA SER A 458 12.50 -30.10 -2.99
C SER A 458 12.68 -29.83 -1.49
N ASP A 459 11.93 -28.87 -0.94
CA ASP A 459 11.98 -28.50 0.48
C ASP A 459 11.56 -29.67 1.38
N VAL A 460 10.44 -30.33 1.06
CA VAL A 460 9.92 -31.46 1.86
C VAL A 460 10.89 -32.65 1.83
N LEU A 461 11.47 -32.96 0.67
CA LEU A 461 12.49 -34.01 0.54
C LEU A 461 13.76 -33.64 1.31
N ALA A 462 14.20 -32.37 1.27
CA ALA A 462 15.37 -31.92 2.01
C ALA A 462 15.18 -32.10 3.53
N ASP A 463 14.01 -31.73 4.05
CA ASP A 463 13.66 -31.93 5.46
C ASP A 463 13.64 -33.42 5.84
N TRP A 464 13.06 -34.27 4.98
CA TRP A 464 13.04 -35.71 5.21
C TRP A 464 14.42 -36.37 5.14
N ALA A 465 15.30 -35.89 4.28
CA ALA A 465 16.68 -36.38 4.20
C ALA A 465 17.41 -36.16 5.53
N GLN A 466 17.20 -35.02 6.17
CA GLN A 466 17.77 -34.71 7.49
C GLN A 466 17.24 -35.63 8.59
N LEU A 467 16.00 -36.12 8.44
CA LEU A 467 15.37 -37.07 9.36
C LEU A 467 15.70 -38.55 9.05
N GLY A 468 16.53 -38.81 8.03
CA GLY A 468 17.00 -40.15 7.69
C GLY A 468 16.07 -40.98 6.80
N TYR A 469 15.06 -40.36 6.16
CA TYR A 469 14.19 -41.06 5.22
C TYR A 469 14.90 -41.34 3.88
N PRO A 470 14.54 -42.42 3.14
CA PRO A 470 15.17 -42.80 1.89
C PRO A 470 14.69 -41.93 0.72
N VAL A 471 15.03 -40.64 0.70
CA VAL A 471 14.55 -39.65 -0.29
C VAL A 471 14.93 -39.93 -1.75
N GLN A 472 15.87 -40.85 -1.98
CA GLN A 472 16.26 -41.33 -3.31
C GLN A 472 15.32 -42.43 -3.85
N SER A 473 14.42 -42.95 -3.01
CA SER A 473 13.39 -43.94 -3.41
C SER A 473 12.45 -43.32 -4.43
N LEU A 474 12.26 -44.02 -5.56
CA LEU A 474 11.33 -43.59 -6.60
C LEU A 474 9.89 -43.68 -6.11
N GLU A 475 9.59 -44.68 -5.28
CA GLU A 475 8.31 -44.93 -4.66
C GLU A 475 7.94 -43.75 -3.74
N LEU A 476 8.86 -43.32 -2.88
CA LEU A 476 8.64 -42.19 -1.98
C LEU A 476 8.39 -40.89 -2.74
N ARG A 477 9.22 -40.61 -3.75
CA ARG A 477 9.09 -39.38 -4.57
C ARG A 477 7.80 -39.37 -5.37
N SER A 478 7.41 -40.51 -5.95
CA SER A 478 6.14 -40.67 -6.64
C SER A 478 4.95 -40.47 -5.69
N SER A 479 5.04 -41.05 -4.48
CA SER A 479 4.01 -40.88 -3.44
C SER A 479 3.88 -39.42 -2.99
N LEU A 480 5.00 -38.71 -2.80
CA LEU A 480 4.99 -37.27 -2.49
C LEU A 480 4.33 -36.45 -3.61
N LYS A 481 4.61 -36.73 -4.88
CA LYS A 481 3.92 -36.04 -6.00
C LYS A 481 2.41 -36.29 -5.96
N GLY A 482 1.99 -37.52 -5.64
CA GLY A 482 0.58 -37.85 -5.42
C GLY A 482 -0.05 -37.06 -4.26
N ALA A 483 0.66 -36.95 -3.14
CA ALA A 483 0.25 -36.16 -1.99
C ALA A 483 0.16 -34.66 -2.33
N ILE A 484 1.14 -34.08 -3.02
CA ILE A 484 1.10 -32.68 -3.47
C ILE A 484 -0.09 -32.43 -4.42
N ALA A 485 -0.40 -33.37 -5.30
CA ALA A 485 -1.59 -33.27 -6.15
C ALA A 485 -2.89 -33.30 -5.34
N GLN A 486 -2.96 -34.12 -4.27
CA GLN A 486 -4.09 -34.13 -3.35
C GLN A 486 -4.22 -32.83 -2.57
N LEU A 487 -3.11 -32.27 -2.06
CA LEU A 487 -3.06 -30.96 -1.41
C LEU A 487 -3.63 -29.88 -2.33
N PHE A 488 -3.20 -29.88 -3.59
CA PHE A 488 -3.69 -28.93 -4.59
C PHE A 488 -5.20 -29.05 -4.83
N GLN A 489 -5.73 -30.28 -4.90
CA GLN A 489 -7.18 -30.50 -5.01
C GLN A 489 -7.95 -29.94 -3.80
N ILE A 490 -7.41 -30.08 -2.59
CA ILE A 490 -8.00 -29.50 -1.38
C ILE A 490 -8.03 -27.97 -1.49
N PHE A 491 -6.90 -27.34 -1.85
CA PHE A 491 -6.83 -25.88 -1.98
C PHE A 491 -7.80 -25.34 -3.03
N VAL A 492 -7.93 -25.99 -4.18
CA VAL A 492 -8.91 -25.59 -5.22
C VAL A 492 -10.35 -25.75 -4.73
N GLN A 493 -10.65 -26.79 -3.95
CA GLN A 493 -11.98 -26.97 -3.35
C GLN A 493 -12.30 -25.83 -2.37
N GLU A 494 -11.38 -25.52 -1.45
CA GLU A 494 -11.55 -24.44 -0.48
C GLU A 494 -11.63 -23.05 -1.15
N TYR A 495 -10.82 -22.82 -2.18
CA TYR A 495 -10.89 -21.61 -2.98
C TYR A 495 -12.26 -21.44 -3.64
N ASN A 496 -12.74 -22.47 -4.34
CA ASN A 496 -14.03 -22.41 -5.03
C ASN A 496 -15.20 -22.26 -4.06
N ALA A 497 -15.11 -22.85 -2.86
CA ALA A 497 -16.16 -22.78 -1.85
C ALA A 497 -16.23 -21.40 -1.16
N THR A 498 -15.08 -20.79 -0.85
CA THR A 498 -15.01 -19.67 0.11
C THR A 498 -14.43 -18.38 -0.50
N TYR A 499 -13.45 -18.49 -1.40
CA TYR A 499 -12.66 -17.35 -1.89
C TYR A 499 -12.92 -16.97 -3.34
N LEU A 500 -13.70 -17.76 -4.09
CA LEU A 500 -14.03 -17.42 -5.47
C LEU A 500 -14.59 -15.99 -5.53
N PRO A 501 -13.98 -15.06 -6.29
CA PRO A 501 -14.31 -13.63 -6.25
C PRO A 501 -15.60 -13.36 -7.01
N THR A 502 -16.70 -13.82 -6.42
CA THR A 502 -18.07 -13.68 -6.90
C THR A 502 -18.83 -12.81 -5.92
N ILE A 503 -19.37 -11.70 -6.42
CA ILE A 503 -20.25 -10.84 -5.62
C ILE A 503 -21.64 -11.48 -5.46
N THR A 504 -22.00 -12.43 -6.33
CA THR A 504 -23.32 -13.08 -6.33
C THR A 504 -23.46 -14.18 -5.26
N SER A 505 -22.35 -14.69 -4.73
CA SER A 505 -22.37 -15.67 -3.64
C SER A 505 -22.88 -15.02 -2.36
N LYS A 506 -23.81 -15.69 -1.66
CA LYS A 506 -24.28 -15.23 -0.35
C LYS A 506 -23.21 -15.30 0.75
N MET A 507 -22.13 -16.07 0.51
CA MET A 507 -21.16 -16.46 1.55
C MET A 507 -19.70 -16.17 1.16
N GLY A 508 -19.44 -15.47 0.04
CA GLY A 508 -18.09 -15.27 -0.46
C GLY A 508 -17.30 -14.23 0.36
N VAL A 509 -16.07 -14.59 0.73
CA VAL A 509 -15.11 -13.69 1.43
C VAL A 509 -14.91 -12.38 0.66
N PHE A 510 -14.80 -12.45 -0.67
CA PHE A 510 -14.65 -11.27 -1.53
C PHE A 510 -15.78 -10.23 -1.37
N ALA A 511 -17.04 -10.66 -1.23
CA ALA A 511 -18.16 -9.74 -1.08
C ALA A 511 -18.14 -9.02 0.28
N LYS A 512 -17.72 -9.71 1.35
CA LYS A 512 -17.54 -9.13 2.69
C LYS A 512 -16.43 -8.08 2.65
N ILE A 513 -15.29 -8.45 2.09
CA ILE A 513 -14.13 -7.59 1.83
C ILE A 513 -14.54 -6.29 1.12
N VAL A 514 -15.21 -6.38 -0.03
CA VAL A 514 -15.64 -5.21 -0.81
C VAL A 514 -16.59 -4.34 0.01
N SER A 515 -17.50 -4.96 0.77
CA SER A 515 -18.45 -4.19 1.59
C SER A 515 -17.78 -3.43 2.71
N ASN A 516 -16.82 -4.03 3.40
CA ASN A 516 -16.06 -3.39 4.47
C ASN A 516 -15.27 -2.19 3.94
N LEU A 517 -14.63 -2.37 2.79
CA LEU A 517 -13.92 -1.30 2.11
C LEU A 517 -14.85 -0.13 1.78
N LEU A 518 -16.04 -0.41 1.23
CA LEU A 518 -17.02 0.63 0.93
C LEU A 518 -17.52 1.36 2.16
N TYR A 519 -17.71 0.67 3.29
CA TYR A 519 -18.07 1.32 4.55
C TYR A 519 -16.98 2.29 4.99
N LEU A 520 -15.72 1.86 4.92
CA LEU A 520 -14.57 2.70 5.24
C LEU A 520 -14.48 3.91 4.31
N GLN A 521 -14.52 3.68 2.99
CA GLN A 521 -14.50 4.73 1.98
C GLN A 521 -15.60 5.75 2.25
N ASN A 522 -16.82 5.31 2.52
CA ASN A 522 -17.94 6.21 2.81
C ASN A 522 -17.72 7.02 4.09
N ALA A 523 -17.18 6.41 5.15
CA ALA A 523 -16.86 7.12 6.39
C ALA A 523 -15.78 8.19 6.16
N VAL A 524 -14.70 7.85 5.46
CA VAL A 524 -13.64 8.81 5.10
C VAL A 524 -14.19 9.92 4.21
N ASN A 525 -15.00 9.58 3.21
CA ASN A 525 -15.61 10.54 2.31
C ASN A 525 -16.52 11.52 3.06
N GLU A 526 -17.37 11.03 3.97
CA GLU A 526 -18.23 11.89 4.79
C GLU A 526 -17.40 12.79 5.70
N LEU A 527 -16.41 12.25 6.44
CA LEU A 527 -15.56 13.04 7.34
C LEU A 527 -14.76 14.13 6.60
N CYS A 528 -14.18 13.82 5.44
CA CYS A 528 -13.38 14.76 4.64
C CYS A 528 -14.21 15.85 3.95
N THR A 529 -15.52 15.61 3.76
CA THR A 529 -16.43 16.57 3.10
C THR A 529 -17.34 17.31 4.08
N ASP A 530 -17.32 16.95 5.36
CA ASP A 530 -18.17 17.56 6.38
C ASP A 530 -17.77 19.01 6.67
N PRO A 531 -18.64 20.00 6.37
CA PRO A 531 -18.33 21.40 6.61
C PRO A 531 -18.29 21.75 8.10
N THR A 532 -18.98 21.00 8.96
CA THR A 532 -19.05 21.28 10.40
C THR A 532 -17.71 21.03 11.07
N ILE A 533 -17.01 19.97 10.67
CA ILE A 533 -15.73 19.56 11.26
C ILE A 533 -14.67 20.66 11.10
N LYS A 534 -14.61 21.29 9.92
CA LYS A 534 -13.66 22.37 9.64
C LYS A 534 -13.86 23.62 10.50
N THR A 535 -15.07 23.84 10.98
CA THR A 535 -15.39 25.02 11.81
C THR A 535 -15.11 24.81 13.29
N LEU A 536 -14.91 23.56 13.72
CA LEU A 536 -14.79 23.22 15.14
C LEU A 536 -13.39 23.49 15.71
N SER A 537 -12.36 23.59 14.87
CA SER A 537 -10.98 23.56 15.35
C SER A 537 -9.97 24.10 14.34
N HIS A 538 -8.84 24.60 14.84
CA HIS A 538 -7.65 24.96 14.04
C HIS A 538 -6.67 23.80 13.84
N PHE A 539 -6.95 22.61 14.40
CA PHE A 539 -6.08 21.45 14.28
C PHE A 539 -6.17 20.81 12.89
N PRO A 540 -5.09 20.11 12.44
CA PRO A 540 -5.03 19.47 11.14
C PRO A 540 -5.90 18.20 11.06
N PHE A 541 -7.20 18.36 10.79
CA PHE A 541 -8.18 17.25 10.91
C PHE A 541 -7.91 16.16 9.89
N GLN A 542 -7.67 16.57 8.64
CA GLN A 542 -7.53 15.63 7.54
C GLN A 542 -6.24 14.83 7.66
N GLU A 543 -5.11 15.49 7.93
CA GLU A 543 -3.83 14.83 8.15
C GLU A 543 -3.87 13.93 9.39
N LEU A 544 -4.54 14.35 10.47
CA LEU A 544 -4.70 13.48 11.64
C LEU A 544 -5.56 12.25 11.32
N LEU A 545 -6.65 12.41 10.56
CA LEU A 545 -7.49 11.29 10.12
C LEU A 545 -6.66 10.29 9.31
N LEU A 546 -5.83 10.78 8.38
CA LEU A 546 -4.92 9.93 7.61
C LEU A 546 -3.94 9.20 8.52
N VAL A 547 -3.17 9.91 9.34
CA VAL A 547 -2.18 9.27 10.22
C VAL A 547 -2.86 8.30 11.19
N PHE A 548 -4.07 8.60 11.67
CA PHE A 548 -4.88 7.70 12.50
C PHE A 548 -5.24 6.40 11.77
N ILE A 549 -5.82 6.48 10.57
CA ILE A 549 -6.20 5.29 9.80
C ILE A 549 -4.99 4.40 9.56
N GLY A 550 -3.86 4.98 9.16
CA GLY A 550 -2.63 4.23 8.89
C GLY A 550 -2.07 3.54 10.13
N ASN A 551 -2.11 4.21 11.28
CA ASN A 551 -1.61 3.67 12.55
C ASN A 551 -2.55 2.66 13.20
N TYR A 552 -3.86 2.87 13.09
CA TYR A 552 -4.88 1.92 13.54
C TYR A 552 -4.76 0.62 12.75
N TRP A 553 -4.65 0.71 11.43
CA TRP A 553 -4.51 -0.46 10.57
C TRP A 553 -3.17 -1.21 10.73
N SER A 554 -2.11 -0.51 11.19
CA SER A 554 -0.77 -1.10 11.36
C SER A 554 -0.55 -1.88 12.66
N ASN A 555 -1.47 -1.85 13.63
CA ASN A 555 -1.23 -2.47 14.94
C ASN A 555 -1.52 -3.99 14.97
N ASP A 556 -2.54 -4.47 14.24
CA ASP A 556 -2.81 -5.90 14.00
C ASP A 556 -3.72 -6.07 12.77
N SER A 557 -3.21 -5.71 11.59
CA SER A 557 -3.93 -5.79 10.31
C SER A 557 -4.48 -7.19 10.01
N TYR A 558 -3.91 -8.23 10.64
CA TYR A 558 -4.26 -9.63 10.42
C TYR A 558 -5.44 -10.10 11.27
N ALA A 559 -5.49 -9.81 12.57
CA ALA A 559 -6.60 -10.26 13.41
C ALA A 559 -7.86 -9.42 13.20
N GLU A 560 -7.72 -8.09 13.14
CA GLU A 560 -8.85 -7.15 13.13
C GLU A 560 -9.67 -7.21 11.83
N PHE A 561 -9.05 -7.65 10.73
CA PHE A 561 -9.73 -7.76 9.45
C PHE A 561 -10.67 -8.96 9.33
N TRP A 562 -10.33 -10.09 9.96
CA TRP A 562 -11.08 -11.35 9.85
C TRP A 562 -12.08 -11.59 10.97
N GLU A 563 -11.92 -10.93 12.12
CA GLU A 563 -12.92 -10.90 13.19
C GLU A 563 -14.21 -10.13 12.82
N VAL A 564 -14.30 -9.67 11.57
CA VAL A 564 -15.49 -9.04 10.98
C VAL A 564 -16.65 -10.04 10.74
N ASP A 565 -16.45 -11.33 11.02
CA ASP A 565 -17.49 -12.36 10.81
C ASP A 565 -18.59 -12.41 11.88
N ASP A 566 -18.42 -11.82 13.07
CA ASP A 566 -19.49 -11.71 14.10
C ASP A 566 -20.14 -10.31 14.16
N ALA A 567 -19.95 -9.52 13.10
CA ALA A 567 -19.99 -8.08 13.20
C ALA A 567 -20.69 -7.38 12.05
N ILE A 568 -21.85 -7.89 11.62
CA ILE A 568 -22.81 -7.01 10.93
C ILE A 568 -23.42 -6.00 11.91
N CYS A 569 -23.11 -6.15 13.21
CA CYS A 569 -23.36 -5.21 14.30
C CYS A 569 -22.17 -5.07 15.30
N ALA A 570 -20.93 -5.45 14.96
CA ALA A 570 -19.74 -5.23 15.84
C ALA A 570 -18.53 -4.67 15.06
N PRO A 571 -18.69 -3.48 14.48
CA PRO A 571 -17.80 -2.88 13.52
C PRO A 571 -16.58 -2.23 14.18
N ARG A 572 -15.52 -2.95 14.59
CA ARG A 572 -14.43 -2.27 15.32
C ARG A 572 -13.60 -1.27 14.50
N SER A 573 -13.26 -1.55 13.23
CA SER A 573 -12.41 -0.64 12.44
C SER A 573 -13.17 0.49 11.74
N SER A 574 -14.37 0.21 11.23
CA SER A 574 -15.26 1.25 10.67
C SER A 574 -16.00 2.02 11.76
N GLU A 575 -16.30 1.48 12.96
CA GLU A 575 -16.70 2.30 14.12
C GLU A 575 -15.54 3.03 14.75
N ALA A 576 -14.31 2.48 14.77
CA ALA A 576 -13.16 3.25 15.22
C ALA A 576 -13.07 4.59 14.47
N ILE A 577 -13.37 4.58 13.16
CA ILE A 577 -13.35 5.79 12.33
C ILE A 577 -14.70 6.54 12.38
N ALA A 578 -15.82 5.85 12.16
CA ALA A 578 -17.15 6.47 12.07
C ALA A 578 -17.71 6.86 13.45
N ASN A 579 -17.41 6.10 14.50
CA ASN A 579 -17.96 6.32 15.83
C ASN A 579 -16.97 6.91 16.84
N ASP A 580 -15.67 6.67 16.70
CA ASP A 580 -14.73 6.92 17.80
C ASP A 580 -13.64 7.96 17.49
N PHE A 581 -13.22 8.08 16.23
CA PHE A 581 -12.24 9.09 15.79
C PHE A 581 -12.77 10.50 16.05
N LEU A 582 -14.00 10.79 15.63
CA LEU A 582 -14.59 12.12 15.80
C LEU A 582 -14.76 12.49 17.29
N PRO A 583 -15.23 11.59 18.19
CA PRO A 583 -15.14 11.83 19.62
C PRO A 583 -13.73 12.07 20.14
N CYS A 584 -12.73 11.27 19.75
CA CYS A 584 -11.34 11.49 20.16
C CYS A 584 -10.85 12.87 19.72
N TRP A 585 -11.17 13.28 18.50
CA TRP A 585 -10.89 14.61 17.98
C TRP A 585 -11.57 15.71 18.81
N GLN A 586 -12.85 15.57 19.12
CA GLN A 586 -13.58 16.52 19.96
C GLN A 586 -12.96 16.63 21.36
N TYR A 587 -12.48 15.53 21.95
CA TYR A 587 -11.75 15.58 23.22
C TYR A 587 -10.44 16.33 23.10
N LEU A 588 -9.66 16.07 22.04
CA LEU A 588 -8.39 16.77 21.79
C LEU A 588 -8.59 18.28 21.75
N THR A 589 -9.62 18.74 21.03
CA THR A 589 -9.89 20.17 20.83
C THR A 589 -10.41 20.86 22.09
N LEU A 590 -11.10 20.13 22.98
CA LEU A 590 -11.63 20.65 24.26
C LEU A 590 -10.64 20.59 25.43
N THR A 591 -9.50 19.89 25.29
CA THR A 591 -8.57 19.65 26.40
C THR A 591 -7.24 20.37 26.25
N ILE A 592 -6.79 20.61 25.02
CA ILE A 592 -5.56 21.37 24.75
C ILE A 592 -5.81 22.90 24.75
N PHE A 593 -7.08 23.33 24.65
CA PHE A 593 -7.57 24.70 24.75
C PHE A 593 -8.83 24.76 25.61
#